data_AF-A0A660T184-F1
#
_entry.id   AF-A0A660T184-F1
#
_cell.length_a   1.000
_cell.length_b   1.000
_cell.length_c   1.000
_cell.angle_alpha   90.00
_cell.angle_beta   90.00
_cell.angle_gamma   90.00
#
_symmetry.space_group_name_H-M   'P 1'
#
loop_
_entity.id
_entity.type
_entity.pdbx_description
1 polymer ?
#
loop_
_entity_poly.entity_id
_entity_poly.type
_entity_poly.pdbx_seq_one_letter_code
_entity_poly.pdbx_strand_id
1 'polypeptide(L)'
;ANRYKETDTNRESGCIRNVENAYTVDGGLAILYGNLAINGAVVKTAGVDESILKFSGPAKVFDSQDASVEAILEGKIVAGDVVVIRYEGPKGGPGMQEMLYPTSYLKSMKLGKACALLTDGRFSGGTSGLSIGHASPEAAAGGGIGLIRDGDIVDIDIPNRKIDVRLDNGELQNRRNEEEAKGTLAWKPNRNRTVSDALKAYALLASSADKGAVRVLPE
;
A
#
# COMPACT_ATOMS: atom_id res chain seq x y z
N ALA A 1 22.73 -19.44 28.78
CA ALA A 1 22.21 -18.73 29.97
C ALA A 1 21.20 -17.69 29.52
N ASN A 2 20.00 -17.63 30.13
CA ASN A 2 19.03 -16.58 29.80
C ASN A 2 19.59 -15.21 30.21
N ARG A 3 19.50 -14.23 29.31
CA ARG A 3 20.01 -12.86 29.50
C ARG A 3 19.35 -12.15 30.70
N TYR A 4 18.14 -12.55 31.06
CA TYR A 4 17.34 -11.95 32.13
C TYR A 4 17.09 -12.95 33.26
N LYS A 5 17.18 -12.44 34.51
CA LYS A 5 17.01 -13.23 35.73
C LYS A 5 15.55 -13.42 36.15
N GLU A 6 14.68 -12.50 35.73
CA GLU A 6 13.26 -12.45 36.11
C GLU A 6 12.40 -12.08 34.90
N THR A 7 11.11 -12.42 34.95
CA THR A 7 10.13 -12.04 33.92
C THR A 7 9.66 -10.61 34.10
N ASP A 8 9.38 -9.91 33.00
CA ASP A 8 8.79 -8.58 33.05
C ASP A 8 7.31 -8.64 33.47
N THR A 9 7.04 -8.19 34.70
CA THR A 9 5.69 -8.13 35.30
C THR A 9 5.15 -6.71 35.39
N ASN A 10 5.89 -5.70 34.91
CA ASN A 10 5.49 -4.30 35.01
C ASN A 10 4.44 -3.96 33.94
N ARG A 11 3.19 -3.74 34.37
CA ARG A 11 2.07 -3.44 33.47
C ARG A 11 1.91 -1.96 33.13
N GLU A 12 2.66 -1.05 33.73
CA GLU A 12 2.59 0.38 33.42
C GLU A 12 3.63 0.77 32.38
N SER A 13 4.88 0.36 32.59
CA SER A 13 6.01 0.76 31.74
C SER A 13 6.80 -0.42 31.15
N GLY A 14 6.39 -1.67 31.42
CA GLY A 14 7.00 -2.86 30.83
C GLY A 14 6.60 -3.10 29.38
N CYS A 15 7.04 -4.24 28.86
CA CYS A 15 6.83 -4.68 27.48
C CYS A 15 5.34 -4.87 27.15
N ILE A 16 4.58 -5.50 28.05
CA ILE A 16 3.13 -5.75 27.89
C ILE A 16 2.38 -4.96 28.95
N ARG A 17 1.75 -3.87 28.54
CA ARG A 17 1.06 -2.90 29.42
C ARG A 17 -0.41 -3.26 29.67
N ASN A 18 -0.99 -2.75 30.76
CA ASN A 18 -2.43 -2.76 30.99
C ASN A 18 -3.14 -1.78 30.05
N VAL A 19 -4.48 -1.78 30.08
CA VAL A 19 -5.30 -0.96 29.18
C VAL A 19 -5.11 0.53 29.47
N GLU A 20 -4.98 0.90 30.74
CA GLU A 20 -4.82 2.30 31.17
C GLU A 20 -3.52 2.93 30.67
N ASN A 21 -2.46 2.13 30.50
CA ASN A 21 -1.15 2.57 30.01
C ASN A 21 -0.83 2.05 28.60
N ALA A 22 -1.85 1.64 27.84
CA ALA A 22 -1.68 1.18 26.47
C ALA A 22 -0.95 2.24 25.61
N TYR A 23 -0.13 1.79 24.66
CA TYR A 23 0.58 2.70 23.75
C TYR A 23 -0.40 3.58 22.96
N THR A 24 -1.52 3.00 22.55
CA THR A 24 -2.65 3.67 21.89
C THR A 24 -3.94 2.99 22.35
N VAL A 25 -5.03 3.76 22.42
CA VAL A 25 -6.38 3.21 22.71
C VAL A 25 -6.94 2.47 21.48
N ASP A 26 -6.69 3.00 20.29
CA ASP A 26 -7.03 2.33 19.03
C ASP A 26 -5.99 1.25 18.69
N GLY A 27 -6.42 0.22 17.95
CA GLY A 27 -5.56 -0.87 17.51
C GLY A 27 -4.44 -0.38 16.58
N GLY A 28 -3.35 -1.15 16.51
CA GLY A 28 -2.19 -0.82 15.67
C GLY A 28 -2.39 -0.98 14.16
N LEU A 29 -3.60 -1.28 13.71
CA LEU A 29 -4.00 -1.44 12.31
C LEU A 29 -5.30 -0.67 12.04
N ALA A 30 -5.38 -0.03 10.88
CA ALA A 30 -6.57 0.64 10.39
C ALA A 30 -6.88 0.22 8.95
N ILE A 31 -8.18 0.23 8.62
CA ILE A 31 -8.67 0.06 7.26
C ILE A 31 -9.09 1.42 6.72
N LEU A 32 -8.56 1.82 5.57
CA LEU A 32 -8.91 3.06 4.88
C LEU A 32 -9.79 2.75 3.68
N TYR A 33 -10.79 3.58 3.43
CA TYR A 33 -11.71 3.49 2.29
C TYR A 33 -11.72 4.78 1.49
N GLY A 34 -12.09 4.71 0.22
CA GLY A 34 -12.25 5.90 -0.62
C GLY A 34 -12.14 5.52 -2.09
N ASN A 35 -12.10 6.50 -2.98
CA ASN A 35 -12.13 6.25 -4.42
C ASN A 35 -10.91 5.44 -4.93
N LEU A 36 -9.79 5.43 -4.19
CA LEU A 36 -8.62 4.63 -4.51
C LEU A 36 -8.72 3.17 -4.02
N ALA A 37 -9.51 2.91 -2.99
CA ALA A 37 -9.61 1.62 -2.32
C ALA A 37 -11.04 1.40 -1.79
N ILE A 38 -12.00 1.23 -2.70
CA ILE A 38 -13.42 1.10 -2.34
C ILE A 38 -13.73 -0.11 -1.45
N ASN A 39 -12.92 -1.17 -1.54
CA ASN A 39 -13.05 -2.38 -0.70
C ASN A 39 -12.10 -2.35 0.50
N GLY A 40 -11.28 -1.30 0.63
CA GLY A 40 -10.37 -1.11 1.75
C GLY A 40 -8.88 -1.18 1.35
N ALA A 41 -8.06 -0.53 2.18
CA ALA A 41 -6.61 -0.64 2.20
C ALA A 41 -6.14 -0.66 3.67
N VAL A 42 -4.99 -1.28 3.95
CA VAL A 42 -4.49 -1.50 5.32
C VAL A 42 -3.31 -0.59 5.62
N VAL A 43 -3.33 0.05 6.78
CA VAL A 43 -2.19 0.78 7.34
C VAL A 43 -1.90 0.34 8.77
N LYS A 44 -0.62 0.16 9.11
CA LYS A 44 -0.17 -0.13 10.47
C LYS A 44 0.04 1.16 11.25
N THR A 45 -1.03 1.67 11.85
CA THR A 45 -1.06 2.94 12.62
C THR A 45 -0.03 2.99 13.74
N ALA A 46 0.30 1.87 14.38
CA ALA A 46 1.32 1.80 15.42
C ALA A 46 2.74 2.17 14.92
N GLY A 47 2.97 2.14 13.60
CA GLY A 47 4.23 2.55 12.98
C GLY A 47 4.20 3.95 12.35
N VAL A 48 3.09 4.68 12.46
CA VAL A 48 2.90 6.00 11.84
C VAL A 48 3.13 7.09 12.89
N ASP A 49 3.87 8.12 12.53
CA ASP A 49 4.09 9.29 13.40
C ASP A 49 2.82 10.16 13.45
N GLU A 50 2.48 10.70 14.62
CA GLU A 50 1.26 11.51 14.80
C GLU A 50 1.19 12.71 13.85
N SER A 51 2.34 13.29 13.49
CA SER A 51 2.43 14.43 12.58
C SER A 51 1.98 14.13 11.14
N ILE A 52 1.86 12.85 10.76
CA ILE A 52 1.49 12.41 9.40
C ILE A 52 0.28 11.47 9.39
N LEU A 53 -0.56 11.51 10.43
CA LEU A 53 -1.85 10.80 10.43
C LEU A 53 -2.81 11.34 9.35
N LYS A 54 -2.58 12.58 8.91
CA LYS A 54 -3.17 13.17 7.72
C LYS A 54 -2.05 13.59 6.78
N PHE A 55 -2.12 13.19 5.53
CA PHE A 55 -1.11 13.49 4.53
C PHE A 55 -1.78 13.77 3.19
N SER A 56 -1.26 14.76 2.46
CA SER A 56 -1.74 15.11 1.13
C SER A 56 -0.54 15.46 0.26
N GLY A 57 -0.47 14.88 -0.93
CA GLY A 57 0.69 15.05 -1.79
C GLY A 57 0.50 14.58 -3.22
N PRO A 58 1.35 15.03 -4.16
CA PRO A 58 1.32 14.59 -5.53
C PRO A 58 1.78 13.13 -5.66
N ALA A 59 1.10 12.38 -6.51
CA ALA A 59 1.44 10.99 -6.79
C ALA A 59 2.72 10.87 -7.65
N LYS A 60 3.55 9.89 -7.31
CA LYS A 60 4.64 9.36 -8.12
C LYS A 60 4.33 7.89 -8.39
N VAL A 61 3.92 7.56 -9.62
CA VAL A 61 3.28 6.30 -9.97
C VAL A 61 4.26 5.34 -10.63
N PHE A 62 4.32 4.13 -10.11
CA PHE A 62 5.20 3.06 -10.58
C PHE A 62 4.43 1.76 -10.76
N ASP A 63 4.74 1.02 -11.84
CA ASP A 63 4.12 -0.27 -12.15
C ASP A 63 4.91 -1.46 -11.56
N SER A 64 5.97 -1.19 -10.78
CA SER A 64 6.74 -2.22 -10.08
C SER A 64 7.46 -1.66 -8.86
N GLN A 65 7.76 -2.55 -7.91
CA GLN A 65 8.67 -2.25 -6.81
C GLN A 65 10.02 -1.74 -7.33
N ASP A 66 10.59 -2.41 -8.33
CA ASP A 66 11.95 -2.14 -8.81
C ASP A 66 12.07 -0.71 -9.36
N ALA A 67 11.07 -0.25 -10.13
CA ALA A 67 11.03 1.12 -10.65
C ALA A 67 10.89 2.17 -9.52
N SER A 68 10.09 1.87 -8.49
CA SER A 68 9.95 2.77 -7.34
C SER A 68 11.25 2.86 -6.53
N VAL A 69 11.98 1.74 -6.39
CA VAL A 69 13.26 1.67 -5.69
C VAL A 69 14.31 2.50 -6.42
N GLU A 70 14.41 2.33 -7.74
CA GLU A 70 15.32 3.10 -8.59
C GLU A 70 15.04 4.60 -8.44
N ALA A 71 13.77 5.02 -8.55
CA ALA A 71 13.39 6.43 -8.39
C ALA A 71 13.72 7.01 -7.01
N ILE A 72 13.54 6.24 -5.93
CA ILE A 72 13.92 6.66 -4.58
C ILE A 72 15.44 6.87 -4.48
N LEU A 73 16.23 5.91 -4.96
CA LEU A 73 17.68 5.93 -4.87
C LEU A 73 18.32 7.00 -5.76
N GLU A 74 17.70 7.31 -6.89
CA GLU A 74 18.12 8.40 -7.79
C GLU A 74 17.69 9.79 -7.32
N GLY A 75 16.97 9.89 -6.19
CA GLY A 75 16.50 11.16 -5.65
C GLY A 75 15.36 11.81 -6.45
N LYS A 76 14.60 11.01 -7.22
CA LYS A 76 13.41 11.47 -7.95
C LYS A 76 12.19 11.64 -7.04
N ILE A 77 12.25 11.11 -5.82
CA ILE A 77 11.23 11.27 -4.78
C ILE A 77 11.67 12.36 -3.80
N VAL A 78 10.76 13.29 -3.51
CA VAL A 78 11.01 14.42 -2.60
C VAL A 78 9.97 14.46 -1.48
N ALA A 79 10.28 15.21 -0.42
CA ALA A 79 9.35 15.45 0.68
C ALA A 79 8.01 15.99 0.16
N GLY A 80 6.91 15.41 0.63
CA GLY A 80 5.55 15.69 0.19
C GLY A 80 5.00 14.69 -0.82
N ASP A 81 5.83 13.88 -1.49
CA ASP A 81 5.34 12.92 -2.49
C ASP A 81 4.54 11.76 -1.87
N VAL A 82 3.58 11.25 -2.65
CA VAL A 82 2.92 9.96 -2.43
C VAL A 82 3.42 8.97 -3.47
N VAL A 83 4.26 8.03 -3.07
CA VAL A 83 4.80 6.99 -3.95
C VAL A 83 3.76 5.88 -4.11
N VAL A 84 3.19 5.75 -5.30
CA VAL A 84 2.16 4.75 -5.64
C VAL A 84 2.82 3.61 -6.41
N ILE A 85 2.74 2.40 -5.88
CA ILE A 85 3.29 1.19 -6.50
C ILE A 85 2.12 0.26 -6.83
N ARG A 86 1.75 0.16 -8.10
CA ARG A 86 0.60 -0.63 -8.57
C ARG A 86 1.04 -1.87 -9.34
N TYR A 87 0.09 -2.76 -9.59
CA TYR A 87 0.32 -4.06 -10.22
C TYR A 87 1.28 -4.96 -9.41
N GLU A 88 1.23 -4.84 -8.09
CA GLU A 88 1.92 -5.73 -7.15
C GLU A 88 0.93 -6.51 -6.28
N GLY A 89 -0.37 -6.43 -6.57
CA GLY A 89 -1.44 -7.21 -5.93
C GLY A 89 -1.46 -8.70 -6.30
N PRO A 90 -2.47 -9.45 -5.81
CA PRO A 90 -2.59 -10.90 -6.04
C PRO A 90 -2.50 -11.30 -7.52
N LYS A 91 -3.21 -10.60 -8.42
CA LYS A 91 -3.20 -10.88 -9.85
C LYS A 91 -2.12 -10.12 -10.60
N GLY A 92 -1.90 -8.85 -10.23
CA GLY A 92 -0.97 -7.96 -10.92
C GLY A 92 0.49 -8.34 -10.72
N GLY A 93 0.87 -8.76 -9.51
CA GLY A 93 2.24 -9.16 -9.15
C GLY A 93 2.82 -10.23 -10.10
N PRO A 94 2.16 -11.39 -10.25
CA PRO A 94 1.17 -12.01 -9.35
C PRO A 94 1.78 -12.49 -8.03
N GLY A 95 0.93 -12.83 -7.05
CA GLY A 95 1.36 -13.42 -5.78
C GLY A 95 1.48 -12.43 -4.61
N MET A 96 1.12 -11.16 -4.83
CA MET A 96 1.12 -10.12 -3.81
C MET A 96 2.44 -10.07 -3.04
N GLN A 97 3.55 -9.79 -3.72
CA GLN A 97 4.89 -9.88 -3.12
C GLN A 97 5.08 -8.90 -1.95
N GLU A 98 5.91 -9.30 -0.98
CA GLU A 98 6.30 -8.40 0.11
C GLU A 98 7.28 -7.35 -0.36
N MET A 99 6.99 -6.09 -0.08
CA MET A 99 7.88 -4.99 -0.37
C MET A 99 8.52 -4.43 0.90
N LEU A 100 9.80 -4.74 1.10
CA LEU A 100 10.62 -4.15 2.17
C LEU A 100 11.51 -3.01 1.64
N TYR A 101 11.91 -3.07 0.37
CA TYR A 101 12.92 -2.17 -0.18
C TYR A 101 12.44 -0.72 -0.32
N PRO A 102 11.25 -0.42 -0.86
CA PRO A 102 10.78 0.97 -0.97
C PRO A 102 10.76 1.67 0.39
N THR A 103 10.23 1.00 1.41
CA THR A 103 10.12 1.56 2.77
C THR A 103 11.49 1.79 3.40
N SER A 104 12.41 0.83 3.22
CA SER A 104 13.78 0.92 3.74
C SER A 104 14.57 2.05 3.09
N TYR A 105 14.53 2.17 1.77
CA TYR A 105 15.29 3.20 1.06
C TYR A 105 14.72 4.59 1.28
N LEU A 106 13.39 4.73 1.33
CA LEU A 106 12.76 6.02 1.63
C LEU A 106 13.15 6.51 3.04
N LYS A 107 13.28 5.60 4.01
CA LYS A 107 13.85 5.90 5.32
C LYS A 107 15.33 6.30 5.25
N SER A 108 16.16 5.58 4.50
CA SER A 108 17.59 5.90 4.30
C SER A 108 17.81 7.27 3.67
N MET A 109 16.91 7.69 2.77
CA MET A 109 16.89 9.02 2.17
C MET A 109 16.31 10.10 3.10
N LYS A 110 16.01 9.77 4.37
CA LYS A 110 15.39 10.65 5.37
C LYS A 110 13.99 11.15 5.00
N LEU A 111 13.29 10.42 4.14
CA LEU A 111 11.95 10.76 3.68
C LEU A 111 10.84 9.98 4.41
N GLY A 112 11.18 9.06 5.31
CA GLY A 112 10.21 8.14 5.95
C GLY A 112 9.08 8.79 6.77
N LYS A 113 9.25 10.06 7.15
CA LYS A 113 8.19 10.88 7.80
C LYS A 113 7.69 12.02 6.91
N ALA A 114 8.17 12.10 5.67
CA ALA A 114 7.91 13.21 4.75
C ALA A 114 7.19 12.77 3.48
N CYS A 115 7.13 11.46 3.20
CA CYS A 115 6.39 10.90 2.07
C CYS A 115 5.45 9.77 2.54
N ALA A 116 4.48 9.45 1.69
CA ALA A 116 3.64 8.27 1.86
C ALA A 116 3.97 7.20 0.81
N LEU A 117 3.63 5.95 1.12
CA LEU A 117 3.68 4.81 0.20
C LEU A 117 2.27 4.21 0.10
N LEU A 118 1.80 3.96 -1.13
CA LEU A 118 0.52 3.30 -1.42
C LEU A 118 0.75 2.15 -2.39
N THR A 119 0.15 0.99 -2.13
CA THR A 119 0.22 -0.16 -3.04
C THR A 119 -1.00 -1.07 -2.97
N ASP A 120 -1.30 -1.74 -4.09
CA ASP A 120 -2.19 -2.90 -4.14
C ASP A 120 -1.50 -4.22 -3.72
N GLY A 121 -0.18 -4.21 -3.57
CA GLY A 121 0.61 -5.29 -2.96
C GLY A 121 0.64 -5.23 -1.43
N ARG A 122 1.71 -5.74 -0.80
CA ARG A 122 1.88 -5.73 0.66
C ARG A 122 3.25 -5.23 1.08
N PHE A 123 3.31 -4.62 2.26
CA PHE A 123 4.57 -4.20 2.88
C PHE A 123 5.01 -5.18 3.96
N SER A 124 6.30 -5.15 4.30
CA SER A 124 6.85 -5.99 5.36
C SER A 124 6.30 -5.64 6.75
N GLY A 125 6.18 -6.63 7.64
CA GLY A 125 5.75 -6.42 9.03
C GLY A 125 6.65 -5.45 9.81
N GLY A 126 7.94 -5.35 9.43
CA GLY A 126 8.90 -4.40 10.00
C GLY A 126 8.74 -2.96 9.50
N THR A 127 7.85 -2.70 8.54
CA THR A 127 7.64 -1.38 7.95
C THR A 127 7.14 -0.36 9.00
N SER A 128 7.60 0.88 8.87
CA SER A 128 7.17 2.05 9.66
C SER A 128 7.02 3.26 8.74
N GLY A 129 6.40 4.33 9.20
CA GLY A 129 5.98 5.44 8.37
C GLY A 129 4.62 5.20 7.72
N LEU A 130 4.20 6.14 6.88
CA LEU A 130 2.88 6.13 6.25
C LEU A 130 2.87 5.20 5.02
N SER A 131 2.78 3.89 5.27
CA SER A 131 2.79 2.84 4.25
C SER A 131 1.45 2.09 4.23
N ILE A 132 0.70 2.25 3.15
CA ILE A 132 -0.65 1.71 2.95
C ILE A 132 -0.58 0.61 1.90
N GLY A 133 -0.90 -0.62 2.30
CA GLY A 133 -0.94 -1.78 1.41
C GLY A 133 -2.36 -2.27 1.15
N HIS A 134 -2.47 -3.32 0.35
CA HIS A 134 -3.71 -4.07 0.11
C HIS A 134 -4.83 -3.22 -0.49
N ALA A 135 -4.49 -2.14 -1.21
CA ALA A 135 -5.49 -1.30 -1.87
C ALA A 135 -6.36 -2.16 -2.79
N SER A 136 -7.65 -2.24 -2.45
CA SER A 136 -8.60 -3.16 -3.06
C SER A 136 -9.79 -2.40 -3.67
N PRO A 137 -10.21 -2.73 -4.92
CA PRO A 137 -9.59 -3.68 -5.84
C PRO A 137 -8.18 -3.27 -6.29
N GLU A 138 -7.34 -4.25 -6.64
CA GLU A 138 -6.00 -4.00 -7.19
C GLU A 138 -6.07 -3.38 -8.60
N ALA A 139 -4.97 -2.79 -9.08
CA ALA A 139 -4.93 -2.19 -10.41
C ALA A 139 -5.23 -3.21 -11.53
N ALA A 140 -4.69 -4.43 -11.43
CA ALA A 140 -4.96 -5.50 -12.41
C ALA A 140 -6.42 -5.97 -12.44
N ALA A 141 -7.22 -5.61 -11.43
CA ALA A 141 -8.64 -5.90 -11.35
C ALA A 141 -9.52 -4.67 -11.62
N GLY A 142 -8.95 -3.59 -12.15
CA GLY A 142 -9.70 -2.38 -12.48
C GLY A 142 -9.93 -1.43 -11.30
N GLY A 143 -9.15 -1.54 -10.22
CA GLY A 143 -9.27 -0.69 -9.04
C GLY A 143 -8.90 0.78 -9.28
N GLY A 144 -9.38 1.66 -8.40
CA GLY A 144 -9.12 3.11 -8.47
C GLY A 144 -7.63 3.46 -8.46
N ILE A 145 -6.81 2.71 -7.70
CA ILE A 145 -5.35 2.83 -7.72
C ILE A 145 -4.74 2.68 -9.13
N GLY A 146 -5.37 1.91 -10.02
CA GLY A 146 -4.93 1.76 -11.41
C GLY A 146 -5.12 3.00 -12.27
N LEU A 147 -6.00 3.93 -11.85
CA LEU A 147 -6.36 5.14 -12.61
C LEU A 147 -5.53 6.39 -12.23
N ILE A 148 -4.71 6.28 -11.18
CA ILE A 148 -3.84 7.36 -10.73
C ILE A 148 -2.77 7.64 -11.81
N ARG A 149 -2.47 8.92 -12.01
CA ARG A 149 -1.40 9.44 -12.86
C ARG A 149 -0.44 10.29 -12.03
N ASP A 150 0.78 10.46 -12.52
CA ASP A 150 1.76 11.33 -11.88
C ASP A 150 1.21 12.74 -11.66
N GLY A 151 1.46 13.29 -10.48
CA GLY A 151 1.03 14.63 -10.09
C GLY A 151 -0.40 14.74 -9.53
N ASP A 152 -1.24 13.70 -9.66
CA ASP A 152 -2.55 13.72 -9.01
C ASP A 152 -2.39 13.84 -7.48
N ILE A 153 -3.25 14.62 -6.83
CA ILE A 153 -3.18 14.79 -5.38
C ILE A 153 -3.90 13.64 -4.68
N VAL A 154 -3.17 12.91 -3.84
CA VAL A 154 -3.70 11.83 -2.99
C VAL A 154 -3.84 12.34 -1.57
N ASP A 155 -5.03 12.21 -1.01
CA ASP A 155 -5.37 12.52 0.38
C ASP A 155 -5.46 11.23 1.20
N ILE A 156 -4.74 11.19 2.31
CA ILE A 156 -4.75 10.11 3.29
C ILE A 156 -5.17 10.70 4.63
N ASP A 157 -6.24 10.19 5.24
CA ASP A 157 -6.75 10.63 6.53
C ASP A 157 -7.05 9.40 7.41
N ILE A 158 -6.06 8.99 8.21
CA ILE A 158 -6.16 7.83 9.10
C ILE A 158 -7.26 8.03 10.16
N PRO A 159 -7.37 9.21 10.83
CA PRO A 159 -8.45 9.45 11.80
C PRO A 159 -9.85 9.27 11.21
N ASN A 160 -10.05 9.68 9.96
CA ASN A 160 -11.34 9.54 9.27
C ASN A 160 -11.48 8.26 8.43
N ARG A 161 -10.47 7.38 8.46
CA ARG A 161 -10.41 6.14 7.66
C ARG A 161 -10.58 6.37 6.15
N LYS A 162 -9.96 7.44 5.61
CA LYS A 162 -10.10 7.83 4.19
C LYS A 162 -8.81 7.72 3.39
N ILE A 163 -8.95 7.33 2.12
CA ILE A 163 -7.90 7.39 1.10
C ILE A 163 -8.49 7.70 -0.27
N ASP A 164 -8.24 8.91 -0.77
CA ASP A 164 -8.86 9.43 -1.99
C ASP A 164 -7.82 10.10 -2.89
N VAL A 165 -8.07 10.11 -4.19
CA VAL A 165 -7.42 11.03 -5.13
C VAL A 165 -8.37 12.19 -5.43
N ARG A 166 -7.86 13.42 -5.54
CA ARG A 166 -8.65 14.63 -5.83
C ARG A 166 -9.06 14.74 -7.29
N LEU A 167 -9.80 13.73 -7.75
CA LEU A 167 -10.44 13.68 -9.05
C LEU A 167 -11.94 13.51 -8.81
N ASP A 168 -12.74 14.20 -9.60
CA ASP A 168 -14.18 13.95 -9.59
C ASP A 168 -14.51 12.61 -10.27
N ASN A 169 -15.76 12.16 -10.09
CA ASN A 169 -16.23 10.90 -10.64
C ASN A 169 -16.22 10.89 -12.18
N GLY A 170 -16.40 12.05 -12.83
CA GLY A 170 -16.38 12.16 -14.29
C GLY A 170 -14.98 11.89 -14.84
N GLU A 171 -13.96 12.50 -14.25
CA GLU A 171 -12.56 12.28 -14.62
C GLU A 171 -12.12 10.84 -14.34
N LEU A 172 -12.49 10.28 -13.19
CA LEU A 172 -12.21 8.85 -12.90
C LEU A 172 -12.88 7.93 -13.93
N GLN A 173 -14.11 8.21 -14.33
CA GLN A 173 -14.81 7.42 -15.35
C GLN A 173 -14.17 7.59 -16.74
N ASN A 174 -13.75 8.80 -17.11
CA ASN A 174 -13.04 9.06 -18.37
C ASN A 174 -11.74 8.24 -18.43
N ARG A 175 -10.94 8.28 -17.36
CA ARG A 175 -9.69 7.49 -17.27
C ARG A 175 -9.94 5.98 -17.32
N ARG A 176 -11.03 5.51 -16.71
CA ARG A 176 -11.46 4.12 -16.82
C ARG A 176 -11.79 3.75 -18.26
N ASN A 177 -12.57 4.57 -18.96
CA ASN A 177 -12.91 4.33 -20.35
C ASN A 177 -11.65 4.32 -21.25
N GLU A 178 -10.71 5.22 -21.01
CA GLU A 178 -9.41 5.25 -21.71
C GLU A 178 -8.58 3.99 -21.46
N GLU A 179 -8.58 3.48 -20.22
CA GLU A 179 -7.90 2.23 -19.88
C GLU A 179 -8.56 1.02 -20.54
N GLU A 180 -9.89 0.93 -20.47
CA GLU A 180 -10.67 -0.16 -21.06
C GLU A 180 -10.58 -0.16 -22.60
N ALA A 181 -10.44 1.02 -23.23
CA ALA A 181 -10.23 1.16 -24.67
C ALA A 181 -8.93 0.51 -25.18
N LYS A 182 -7.97 0.19 -24.29
CA LYS A 182 -6.76 -0.57 -24.63
C LYS A 182 -7.05 -2.06 -24.91
N GLY A 183 -8.28 -2.52 -24.69
CA GLY A 183 -8.73 -3.88 -24.99
C GLY A 183 -7.92 -4.93 -24.23
N THR A 184 -7.24 -5.84 -24.95
CA THR A 184 -6.44 -6.89 -24.32
C THR A 184 -5.20 -6.38 -23.58
N LEU A 185 -4.83 -5.12 -23.75
CA LEU A 185 -3.74 -4.46 -23.02
C LEU A 185 -4.22 -3.68 -21.79
N ALA A 186 -5.53 -3.57 -21.57
CA ALA A 186 -6.07 -2.89 -20.39
C ALA A 186 -5.65 -3.57 -19.09
N TRP A 187 -5.40 -2.77 -18.05
CA TRP A 187 -5.07 -3.23 -16.69
C TRP A 187 -3.84 -4.14 -16.62
N LYS A 188 -2.90 -3.92 -17.54
CA LYS A 188 -1.60 -4.61 -17.56
C LYS A 188 -0.48 -3.62 -17.24
N PRO A 189 0.49 -4.01 -16.40
CA PRO A 189 1.64 -3.16 -16.11
C PRO A 189 2.53 -3.00 -17.35
N ASN A 190 3.13 -1.82 -17.51
CA ASN A 190 4.19 -1.60 -18.48
C ASN A 190 5.55 -2.00 -17.89
N ARG A 191 5.84 -3.31 -17.79
CA ARG A 191 7.11 -3.83 -17.25
C ARG A 191 7.56 -5.12 -17.94
N ASN A 192 8.88 -5.34 -17.97
CA ASN A 192 9.46 -6.59 -18.44
C ASN A 192 9.75 -7.53 -17.26
N ARG A 193 8.83 -8.48 -16.99
CA ARG A 193 8.96 -9.48 -15.92
C ARG A 193 8.57 -10.87 -16.45
N THR A 194 9.45 -11.84 -16.27
CA THR A 194 9.14 -13.25 -16.52
C THR A 194 8.25 -13.80 -15.40
N VAL A 195 7.04 -14.24 -15.74
CA VAL A 195 6.09 -14.84 -14.80
C VAL A 195 6.01 -16.34 -15.05
N SER A 196 6.25 -17.14 -14.01
CA SER A 196 6.15 -18.60 -14.09
C SER A 196 4.72 -19.08 -14.31
N ASP A 197 4.53 -20.27 -14.87
CA ASP A 197 3.18 -20.81 -15.10
C ASP A 197 2.42 -21.05 -13.79
N ALA A 198 3.12 -21.35 -12.70
CA ALA A 198 2.53 -21.43 -11.37
C ALA A 198 1.95 -20.08 -10.89
N LEU A 199 2.65 -18.98 -11.15
CA LEU A 199 2.16 -17.63 -10.81
C LEU A 199 1.04 -17.18 -11.74
N LYS A 200 1.07 -17.56 -13.02
CA LYS A 200 -0.07 -17.34 -13.93
C LYS A 200 -1.31 -18.08 -13.45
N ALA A 201 -1.16 -19.35 -13.07
CA ALA A 201 -2.26 -20.15 -12.51
C ALA A 201 -2.79 -19.56 -11.20
N TYR A 202 -1.91 -19.05 -10.32
CA TYR A 202 -2.32 -18.31 -9.14
C TYR A 202 -3.15 -17.07 -9.49
N ALA A 203 -2.68 -16.23 -10.42
CA ALA A 203 -3.36 -14.99 -10.82
C ALA A 203 -4.78 -15.23 -11.35
N LEU A 204 -4.99 -16.34 -12.07
CA LEU A 204 -6.31 -16.70 -12.60
C LEU A 204 -7.33 -17.01 -11.50
N LEU A 205 -6.87 -17.57 -10.38
CA LEU A 205 -7.73 -18.08 -9.30
C LEU A 205 -7.77 -17.16 -8.08
N ALA A 206 -6.81 -16.24 -7.93
CA ALA A 206 -6.69 -15.41 -6.74
C ALA A 206 -7.89 -14.46 -6.57
N SER A 207 -8.49 -14.47 -5.38
CA SER A 207 -9.42 -13.43 -4.96
C SER A 207 -8.68 -12.13 -4.62
N SER A 208 -9.43 -11.06 -4.44
CA SER A 208 -8.88 -9.77 -4.01
C SER A 208 -8.29 -9.85 -2.61
N ALA A 209 -7.36 -8.94 -2.28
CA ALA A 209 -6.69 -8.89 -0.99
C ALA A 209 -7.67 -8.68 0.19
N ASP A 210 -8.74 -7.91 -0.01
CA ASP A 210 -9.83 -7.75 0.97
C ASP A 210 -10.53 -9.08 1.34
N LYS A 211 -10.45 -10.08 0.45
CA LYS A 211 -11.00 -11.43 0.66
C LYS A 211 -9.93 -12.44 1.08
N GLY A 212 -8.75 -11.97 1.49
CA GLY A 212 -7.63 -12.79 1.92
C GLY A 212 -6.82 -13.44 0.79
N ALA A 213 -7.01 -13.02 -0.46
CA ALA A 213 -6.29 -13.54 -1.64
C ALA A 213 -6.32 -15.08 -1.77
N VAL A 214 -7.43 -15.70 -1.32
CA VAL A 214 -7.70 -17.13 -1.44
C VAL A 214 -7.91 -17.53 -2.89
N ARG A 215 -7.71 -18.81 -3.23
CA ARG A 215 -8.01 -19.32 -4.57
C ARG A 215 -9.49 -19.63 -4.68
N VAL A 216 -10.15 -19.06 -5.67
CA VAL A 216 -11.55 -19.29 -6.03
C VAL A 216 -11.56 -20.08 -7.33
N LEU A 217 -12.17 -21.26 -7.32
CA LEU A 217 -12.32 -22.07 -8.53
C LEU A 217 -13.41 -21.46 -9.42
N PRO A 218 -13.26 -21.48 -10.75
CA PRO A 218 -14.36 -21.15 -11.66
C PRO A 218 -15.51 -22.14 -11.44
N GLU A 219 -16.74 -21.65 -11.52
CA GLU A 219 -17.94 -22.50 -11.62
C GLU A 219 -18.01 -23.20 -12.99
#